data_AF-A9BAH7-F1
#
_entry.id   AF-A9BAH7-F1
#
_cell.length_a   1.000
_cell.length_b   1.000
_cell.length_c   1.000
_cell.angle_alpha   90.00
_cell.angle_beta   90.00
_cell.angle_gamma   90.00
#
_symmetry.space_group_name_H-M   'P 1'
#
loop_
_entity.id
_entity.type
_entity.pdbx_description
1 polymer ?
#
loop_
_entity_poly.entity_id
_entity_poly.type
_entity_poly.pdbx_seq_one_letter_code
_entity_poly.pdbx_strand_id
1 'polypeptide(L)'
;MVKHRTGYSQLIDRISDEFASSFSGSWRKRSIGLLSLLFGYYLASSLFAYYLQRTGQRVLIVPLIIIVIELLVRLKRIVKQPIKVYWLSIDNIRIGVTYAIVLEAFKLGS
;
A
#
# COMPACT_ATOMS: atom_id res chain seq x y z
N MET A 1 -5.86 34.29 20.30
CA MET A 1 -5.14 33.19 20.97
C MET A 1 -3.68 33.24 20.55
N VAL A 2 -2.76 33.45 21.50
CA VAL A 2 -1.32 33.59 21.21
C VAL A 2 -0.72 32.20 21.03
N LYS A 3 -0.27 31.87 19.81
CA LYS A 3 0.32 30.56 19.48
C LYS A 3 1.78 30.54 19.92
N HIS A 4 2.09 29.85 21.02
CA HIS A 4 3.47 29.70 21.50
C HIS A 4 4.28 28.84 20.51
N ARG A 5 5.33 29.41 19.92
CA ARG A 5 6.28 28.72 19.03
C ARG A 5 7.12 27.74 19.83
N THR A 6 6.65 26.51 19.96
CA THR A 6 7.42 25.38 20.50
C THR A 6 7.83 24.46 19.34
N GLY A 7 8.91 23.68 19.50
CA GLY A 7 9.29 22.69 18.47
C GLY A 7 8.16 21.69 18.17
N TYR A 8 7.35 21.38 19.19
CA TYR A 8 6.15 20.56 19.06
C TYR A 8 5.05 21.23 18.21
N SER A 9 4.79 22.54 18.39
CA SER A 9 3.81 23.25 17.56
C SER A 9 4.24 23.31 16.10
N GLN A 10 5.53 23.41 15.82
CA GLN A 10 6.05 23.39 14.44
C GLN A 10 5.93 22.01 13.79
N LEU A 11 6.11 20.94 14.55
CA LEU A 11 5.85 19.57 14.08
C LEU A 11 4.38 19.36 13.77
N ILE A 12 3.48 19.78 14.67
CA ILE A 12 2.03 19.71 14.44
C ILE A 12 1.64 20.51 13.20
N ASP A 13 2.16 21.72 13.06
CA ASP A 13 1.81 22.60 11.93
C ASP A 13 2.27 21.98 10.60
N ARG A 14 3.49 21.41 10.52
CA ARG A 14 3.96 20.73 9.31
C ARG A 14 3.12 19.50 8.95
N ILE A 15 2.82 18.66 9.96
CA ILE A 15 1.98 17.48 9.75
C ILE A 15 0.58 17.92 9.30
N SER A 16 0.00 18.93 9.94
CA SER A 16 -1.31 19.47 9.59
C SER A 16 -1.33 20.06 8.18
N ASP A 17 -0.30 20.78 7.78
CA ASP A 17 -0.19 21.39 6.44
C ASP A 17 0.03 20.31 5.35
N GLU A 18 0.82 19.27 5.62
CA GLU A 18 0.98 18.11 4.71
C GLU A 18 -0.30 17.27 4.61
N PHE A 19 -1.03 17.09 5.71
CA PHE A 19 -2.35 16.44 5.69
C PHE A 19 -3.37 17.30 4.93
N ALA A 20 -3.48 18.59 5.23
CA ALA A 20 -4.42 19.49 4.57
C ALA A 20 -4.12 19.62 3.07
N SER A 21 -2.85 19.71 2.68
CA SER A 21 -2.45 19.71 1.26
C SER A 21 -2.69 18.36 0.59
N SER A 22 -2.48 17.26 1.31
CA SER A 22 -2.90 15.93 0.86
C SER A 22 -4.41 15.83 0.68
N PHE A 23 -5.22 16.59 1.45
CA PHE A 23 -6.68 16.74 1.35
C PHE A 23 -7.17 17.84 0.38
N SER A 24 -6.32 18.72 -0.14
CA SER A 24 -6.66 19.72 -1.18
C SER A 24 -6.19 19.39 -2.61
N GLY A 25 -5.31 18.40 -2.80
CA GLY A 25 -4.92 17.90 -4.13
C GLY A 25 -6.06 17.37 -5.03
N SER A 26 -5.76 17.19 -6.33
CA SER A 26 -6.74 16.77 -7.35
C SER A 26 -7.44 15.45 -6.99
N TRP A 27 -8.77 15.49 -6.86
CA TRP A 27 -9.64 14.33 -6.53
C TRP A 27 -9.29 13.06 -7.31
N ARG A 28 -9.04 13.20 -8.62
CA ARG A 28 -8.66 12.09 -9.51
C ARG A 28 -7.42 11.33 -9.03
N LYS A 29 -6.40 12.02 -8.52
CA LYS A 29 -5.16 11.37 -8.02
C LYS A 29 -5.43 10.57 -6.75
N ARG A 30 -6.29 11.05 -5.86
CA ARG A 30 -6.69 10.31 -4.66
C ARG A 30 -7.50 9.08 -4.99
N SER A 31 -8.50 9.21 -5.86
CA SER A 31 -9.31 8.07 -6.28
C SER A 31 -8.43 7.00 -6.92
N ILE A 32 -7.49 7.38 -7.79
CA ILE A 32 -6.53 6.44 -8.36
C ILE A 32 -5.67 5.79 -7.28
N GLY A 33 -5.15 6.56 -6.31
CA GLY A 33 -4.37 6.01 -5.20
C GLY A 33 -5.15 5.00 -4.34
N LEU A 34 -6.36 5.37 -3.93
CA LEU A 34 -7.25 4.50 -3.15
C LEU A 34 -7.66 3.25 -3.93
N LEU A 35 -8.05 3.40 -5.20
CA LEU A 35 -8.38 2.25 -6.06
C LEU A 35 -7.18 1.33 -6.24
N SER A 36 -5.98 1.89 -6.43
CA SER A 36 -4.75 1.10 -6.55
C SER A 36 -4.46 0.32 -5.25
N LEU A 37 -4.66 0.95 -4.09
CA LEU A 37 -4.50 0.30 -2.79
C LEU A 37 -5.49 -0.85 -2.60
N LEU A 38 -6.79 -0.57 -2.80
CA LEU A 38 -7.85 -1.58 -2.66
C LEU A 38 -7.67 -2.73 -3.67
N PHE A 39 -7.24 -2.40 -4.89
CA PHE A 39 -6.96 -3.40 -5.91
C PHE A 39 -5.80 -4.31 -5.49
N GLY A 40 -4.71 -3.76 -4.94
CA GLY A 40 -3.61 -4.56 -4.41
C GLY A 40 -4.05 -5.50 -3.28
N TYR A 41 -4.86 -5.00 -2.34
CA TYR A 41 -5.46 -5.81 -1.28
C TYR A 41 -6.33 -6.95 -1.84
N TYR A 42 -7.23 -6.61 -2.76
CA TYR A 42 -8.17 -7.55 -3.36
C TYR A 42 -7.45 -8.67 -4.12
N LEU A 43 -6.43 -8.32 -4.90
CA LEU A 43 -5.62 -9.30 -5.63
C LEU A 43 -4.96 -10.29 -4.67
N ALA A 44 -4.28 -9.79 -3.64
CA ALA A 44 -3.59 -10.65 -2.67
C ALA A 44 -4.59 -11.56 -1.93
N SER A 45 -5.69 -11.00 -1.42
CA SER A 45 -6.72 -11.76 -0.71
C SER A 45 -7.38 -12.84 -1.59
N SER A 46 -7.68 -12.52 -2.85
CA SER A 46 -8.28 -13.46 -3.80
C SER A 46 -7.33 -14.60 -4.14
N LEU A 47 -6.04 -14.31 -4.31
CA LEU A 47 -5.02 -15.33 -4.49
C LEU A 47 -4.94 -16.26 -3.28
N PHE A 48 -4.93 -15.72 -2.06
CA PHE A 48 -4.93 -16.55 -0.85
C PHE A 48 -6.14 -17.46 -0.76
N ALA A 49 -7.35 -16.94 -1.02
CA ALA A 49 -8.57 -17.73 -1.01
C ALA A 49 -8.53 -18.87 -2.04
N TYR A 50 -8.11 -18.56 -3.27
CA TYR A 50 -8.01 -19.55 -4.35
C TYR A 50 -7.00 -20.66 -4.03
N TYR A 51 -5.80 -20.30 -3.55
CA TYR A 51 -4.76 -21.26 -3.22
C TYR A 51 -5.14 -22.13 -2.00
N LEU A 52 -5.76 -21.54 -0.98
CA LEU A 52 -6.21 -22.28 0.19
C LEU A 52 -7.25 -23.34 -0.19
N GLN A 53 -8.18 -22.99 -1.08
CA GLN A 53 -9.21 -23.91 -1.57
C GLN A 53 -8.64 -25.05 -2.44
N ARG A 54 -7.61 -24.77 -3.25
CA ARG A 54 -7.07 -25.74 -4.21
C ARG A 54 -6.13 -26.77 -3.60
N THR A 55 -5.30 -26.38 -2.65
CA THR A 55 -4.18 -27.22 -2.23
C THR A 55 -4.30 -27.71 -0.79
N GLY A 56 -5.07 -27.03 0.07
CA GLY A 56 -5.19 -27.33 1.51
C GLY A 56 -3.88 -27.20 2.32
N GLN A 57 -2.73 -27.17 1.64
CA GLN A 57 -1.39 -27.05 2.22
C GLN A 57 -0.94 -25.59 2.20
N ARG A 58 -0.82 -25.05 3.40
CA ARG A 58 -0.54 -23.63 3.67
C ARG A 58 0.92 -23.24 3.43
N VAL A 59 1.84 -24.20 3.31
CA VAL A 59 3.30 -23.95 3.15
C VAL A 59 3.63 -23.26 1.83
N LEU A 60 2.83 -23.47 0.78
CA LEU A 60 3.05 -22.89 -0.56
C LEU A 60 2.72 -21.39 -0.66
N ILE A 61 2.12 -20.79 0.38
CA ILE A 61 1.81 -19.36 0.44
C ILE A 61 3.08 -18.50 0.54
N VAL A 62 4.11 -19.00 1.23
CA VAL A 62 5.37 -18.29 1.46
C VAL A 62 6.10 -17.92 0.17
N PRO A 63 6.37 -18.84 -0.78
CA PRO A 63 7.01 -18.48 -2.05
C PRO A 63 6.15 -17.55 -2.92
N LEU A 64 4.82 -17.66 -2.85
CA LEU A 64 3.92 -16.77 -3.59
C LEU A 64 4.06 -15.31 -3.13
N ILE A 65 4.17 -15.08 -1.81
CA ILE A 65 4.41 -13.76 -1.23
C ILE A 65 5.73 -13.16 -1.72
N ILE A 66 6.79 -13.97 -1.72
CA ILE A 66 8.12 -13.54 -2.17
C ILE A 66 8.08 -13.15 -3.66
N ILE A 67 7.39 -13.93 -4.49
CA ILE A 67 7.21 -13.63 -5.91
C ILE A 67 6.46 -12.31 -6.13
N VAL A 68 5.39 -12.06 -5.37
CA VAL A 68 4.63 -10.81 -5.47
C VAL A 68 5.46 -9.60 -5.04
N ILE A 69 6.22 -9.72 -3.94
CA ILE A 69 7.12 -8.64 -3.49
C ILE A 69 8.23 -8.38 -4.52
N GLU A 70 8.85 -9.44 -5.06
CA GLU A 70 9.90 -9.35 -6.07
C GLU A 70 9.36 -8.69 -7.36
N LEU A 71 8.15 -9.05 -7.81
CA LEU A 71 7.48 -8.42 -8.95
C LEU A 71 7.26 -6.93 -8.73
N LEU A 72 6.79 -6.53 -7.54
CA LEU A 72 6.57 -5.11 -7.21
C LEU A 72 7.88 -4.31 -7.18
N VAL A 73 8.96 -4.89 -6.67
CA VAL A 73 10.29 -4.27 -6.64
C VAL A 73 10.89 -4.18 -8.05
N ARG A 74 10.76 -5.23 -8.87
CA ARG A 74 11.24 -5.24 -10.27
C ARG A 74 10.49 -4.25 -11.15
N LEU A 75 9.17 -4.12 -10.98
CA LEU A 75 8.37 -3.16 -11.75
C LEU A 75 8.87 -1.72 -11.58
N LYS A 76 9.29 -1.33 -10.37
CA LYS A 76 9.90 -0.02 -10.12
C LYS A 76 11.23 0.18 -10.86
N ARG A 77 12.06 -0.86 -10.95
CA ARG A 77 13.41 -0.76 -11.53
C ARG A 77 13.41 -0.64 -13.05
N ILE A 78 12.39 -1.16 -13.72
CA ILE A 78 12.29 -1.19 -15.19
C ILE A 78 11.89 0.18 -15.76
N VAL A 79 11.17 1.01 -15.01
CA VAL A 79 10.64 2.29 -15.50
C VAL A 79 11.68 3.42 -15.33
N LYS A 80 12.41 3.74 -16.41
CA LYS A 80 13.47 4.77 -16.44
C LYS A 80 12.97 6.23 -16.45
N GLN A 81 11.73 6.50 -16.89
CA GLN A 81 11.13 7.85 -16.88
C GLN A 81 9.66 7.79 -16.45
N PRO A 82 9.35 8.09 -15.17
CA PRO A 82 8.03 7.80 -14.68
C PRO A 82 7.05 8.97 -14.70
N ILE A 83 5.86 8.70 -15.21
CA ILE A 83 4.66 9.50 -14.97
C ILE A 83 4.29 9.34 -13.47
N LYS A 84 4.27 10.44 -12.71
CA LYS A 84 4.06 10.47 -11.24
C LYS A 84 2.86 9.63 -10.75
N VAL A 85 1.80 9.53 -11.55
CA VAL A 85 0.57 8.80 -11.18
C VAL A 85 0.78 7.28 -11.16
N TYR A 86 1.56 6.72 -12.10
CA TYR A 86 1.81 5.28 -12.14
C TYR A 86 2.63 4.80 -10.95
N TRP A 87 3.55 5.64 -10.46
CA TRP A 87 4.34 5.32 -9.27
C TRP A 87 3.50 5.35 -8.00
N LEU A 88 2.62 6.35 -7.88
CA LEU A 88 1.64 6.39 -6.80
C LEU A 88 0.76 5.13 -6.81
N SER A 89 0.35 4.65 -7.99
CA SER A 89 -0.43 3.41 -8.10
C SER A 89 0.36 2.17 -7.70
N ILE A 90 1.59 2.00 -8.20
CA ILE A 90 2.45 0.83 -7.86
C ILE A 90 2.74 0.80 -6.36
N ASP A 91 3.04 1.95 -5.75
CA ASP A 91 3.29 2.05 -4.31
C ASP A 91 2.05 1.72 -3.49
N ASN A 92 0.88 2.24 -3.87
CA ASN A 92 -0.38 1.92 -3.21
C ASN A 92 -0.76 0.44 -3.35
N ILE A 93 -0.59 -0.16 -4.54
CA ILE A 93 -0.79 -1.60 -4.76
C ILE A 93 0.11 -2.40 -3.82
N ARG A 94 1.40 -2.03 -3.72
CA ARG A 94 2.35 -2.70 -2.84
C ARG A 94 1.92 -2.62 -1.38
N ILE A 95 1.44 -1.46 -0.93
CA ILE A 95 0.92 -1.29 0.44
C ILE A 95 -0.30 -2.20 0.65
N GLY A 96 -1.27 -2.19 -0.27
CA GLY A 96 -2.48 -3.02 -0.19
C GLY A 96 -2.17 -4.52 -0.14
N VAL A 97 -1.25 -4.97 -0.99
CA VAL A 97 -0.76 -6.36 -0.99
C VAL A 97 -0.08 -6.71 0.33
N THR A 98 0.84 -5.87 0.81
CA THR A 98 1.58 -6.11 2.07
C THR A 98 0.62 -6.21 3.25
N TYR A 99 -0.37 -5.31 3.30
CA TYR A 99 -1.39 -5.34 4.33
C TYR A 99 -2.22 -6.63 4.30
N ALA A 100 -2.70 -7.05 3.12
CA ALA A 100 -3.43 -8.30 2.97
C ALA A 100 -2.62 -9.50 3.48
N ILE A 101 -1.33 -9.56 3.14
CA ILE A 101 -0.42 -10.62 3.56
C ILE A 101 -0.28 -10.66 5.08
N VAL A 102 -0.02 -9.52 5.72
CA VAL A 102 0.12 -9.43 7.18
C VAL A 102 -1.18 -9.85 7.86
N LEU A 103 -2.33 -9.44 7.32
CA LEU A 103 -3.63 -9.80 7.84
C LEU A 103 -3.90 -11.31 7.73
N GLU A 104 -3.56 -11.93 6.60
CA GLU A 104 -3.65 -13.39 6.45
C GLU A 104 -2.68 -14.12 7.39
N ALA A 105 -1.44 -13.64 7.53
CA ALA A 105 -0.48 -14.21 8.48
C ALA A 105 -1.00 -14.13 9.93
N PHE A 106 -1.66 -13.04 10.30
CA PHE A 106 -2.28 -12.89 11.61
C PHE A 106 -3.41 -13.92 11.82
N LYS A 107 -4.28 -14.12 10.82
CA LYS A 107 -5.33 -15.16 10.86
C LYS A 107 -4.78 -16.59 11.00
N LEU A 108 -3.52 -16.81 10.61
CA LEU A 108 -2.85 -18.11 10.73
C LEU A 108 -2.21 -18.33 12.10
N GLY A 109 -1.95 -17.26 12.85
CA GLY A 109 -1.29 -17.31 14.16
C GLY A 109 -2.24 -17.38 15.36
N SER A 110 -3.53 -17.12 15.16
CA SER A 110 -4.61 -17.31 16.15
C SER A 110 -5.30 -18.65 15.99
#